data_AF-A0A524MW86-F1
#
_entry.id   AF-A0A524MW86-F1
#
_cell.length_a   1.000
_cell.length_b   1.000
_cell.length_c   1.000
_cell.angle_alpha   90.00
_cell.angle_beta   90.00
_cell.angle_gamma   90.00
#
_symmetry.space_group_name_H-M   'P 1'
#
loop_
_entity.id
_entity.type
_entity.pdbx_description
1 polymer ?
#
loop_
_entity_poly.entity_id
_entity_poly.type
_entity_poly.pdbx_seq_one_letter_code
_entity_poly.pdbx_strand_id
1 'polypeptide(L)'
;MKKRWLRGVVVVLLLVLAVFCTVRALYSPRRMGPHPLCNISLDFMSWTMVEHPKEDNPPYPNVKGSGRESLREITKYMAPKYADRLLRDYAYVPGLRPADPTDLVLLYLNRPTRYTWHGDTKALSRDPAWLTFSPCFDSPFDAPEWCPEDGRRLPPNEFRARLQRTLDFLKEEDRPHWQEVLQEHTAILESTDE
;
A
#
# COMPACT_ATOMS: atom_id res chain seq x y z
N MET A 1 -23.12 -18.35 -52.72
CA MET A 1 -22.92 -18.94 -51.38
C MET A 1 -21.69 -18.44 -50.62
N LYS A 2 -20.50 -18.26 -51.23
CA LYS A 2 -19.24 -17.89 -50.53
C LYS A 2 -19.28 -16.58 -49.70
N LYS A 3 -19.98 -15.54 -50.15
CA LYS A 3 -20.06 -14.24 -49.45
C LYS A 3 -20.81 -14.27 -48.10
N ARG A 4 -21.77 -15.18 -47.93
CA ARG A 4 -22.53 -15.31 -46.66
C ARG A 4 -21.69 -15.97 -45.57
N TRP A 5 -20.87 -16.95 -45.96
CA TRP A 5 -19.96 -17.65 -45.06
C TRP A 5 -18.85 -16.71 -44.55
N LEU A 6 -18.28 -15.90 -45.45
CA LEU A 6 -17.28 -14.90 -45.09
C LEU A 6 -17.81 -13.87 -44.07
N ARG A 7 -19.05 -13.41 -44.24
CA ARG A 7 -19.69 -12.50 -43.27
C ARG A 7 -19.88 -13.14 -41.90
N GLY A 8 -20.29 -14.42 -41.85
CA GLY A 8 -20.42 -15.15 -40.60
C GLY A 8 -19.09 -15.28 -39.85
N VAL A 9 -18.01 -15.62 -40.57
CA VAL A 9 -16.67 -15.74 -39.99
C VAL A 9 -16.17 -14.41 -39.44
N VAL A 10 -16.37 -13.31 -40.16
CA VAL A 10 -15.96 -11.96 -39.71
C VAL A 10 -16.71 -11.54 -38.45
N VAL A 11 -18.03 -11.79 -38.37
CA VAL A 11 -18.82 -11.46 -37.17
C VAL A 11 -18.34 -12.26 -35.96
N VAL A 12 -18.09 -13.56 -36.12
CA VAL A 12 -17.57 -14.40 -35.03
C VAL A 12 -16.19 -13.91 -34.56
N LEU A 13 -15.29 -13.57 -35.49
CA LEU A 13 -13.97 -13.04 -35.15
C LEU A 13 -14.06 -11.71 -34.39
N LEU A 14 -14.95 -10.80 -34.80
CA LEU A 14 -15.16 -9.54 -34.09
C LEU A 14 -15.70 -9.75 -32.68
N LEU A 15 -16.62 -10.71 -32.48
CA LEU A 15 -17.12 -11.05 -31.15
C LEU A 15 -16.03 -11.66 -30.27
N VAL A 16 -15.22 -12.57 -30.80
CA VAL A 16 -14.08 -13.15 -30.07
C VAL A 16 -13.08 -12.07 -29.68
N LEU A 17 -12.77 -11.14 -30.59
CA LEU A 17 -11.87 -10.02 -30.30
C LEU A 17 -12.47 -9.08 -29.25
N ALA A 18 -13.76 -8.77 -29.32
CA ALA A 18 -14.43 -7.95 -28.33
C ALA A 18 -14.39 -8.60 -26.94
N VAL A 19 -14.72 -9.89 -26.83
CA VAL A 19 -14.63 -10.64 -25.56
C VAL A 19 -13.19 -10.67 -25.06
N PHE A 20 -12.21 -10.95 -25.92
CA PHE A 20 -10.80 -10.96 -25.54
C PHE A 20 -10.33 -9.59 -25.03
N CYS A 21 -10.70 -8.51 -25.71
CA CYS A 21 -10.40 -7.14 -25.29
C CYS A 21 -11.07 -6.79 -23.96
N THR A 22 -12.34 -7.17 -23.76
CA THR A 22 -13.06 -6.95 -22.50
C THR A 22 -12.45 -7.75 -21.36
N VAL A 23 -12.14 -9.03 -21.56
CA VAL A 23 -11.44 -9.87 -20.57
C VAL A 23 -10.07 -9.28 -20.26
N ARG A 24 -9.28 -8.92 -21.28
CA ARG A 24 -7.96 -8.32 -21.06
C ARG A 24 -8.07 -6.96 -20.37
N ALA A 25 -9.10 -6.16 -20.63
CA ALA A 25 -9.34 -4.88 -19.97
C ALA A 25 -9.77 -5.06 -18.50
N LEU A 26 -10.59 -6.07 -18.20
CA LEU A 26 -11.03 -6.40 -16.84
C LEU A 26 -9.93 -7.06 -16.01
N TYR A 27 -9.08 -7.90 -16.63
CA TYR A 27 -8.05 -8.70 -15.97
C TYR A 27 -6.61 -8.25 -16.31
N SER A 28 -6.42 -7.03 -16.80
CA SER A 28 -5.09 -6.50 -17.15
C SER A 28 -4.18 -6.44 -15.91
N PRO A 29 -2.91 -6.86 -16.00
CA PRO A 29 -1.90 -6.67 -14.96
C PRO A 29 -1.76 -5.23 -14.47
N ARG A 30 -2.04 -4.24 -15.33
CA ARG A 30 -2.02 -2.82 -14.95
C ARG A 30 -3.18 -2.43 -14.03
N ARG A 31 -4.28 -3.18 -14.03
CA ARG A 31 -5.38 -3.10 -13.05
C ARG A 31 -5.21 -4.05 -11.87
N MET A 32 -4.32 -5.04 -11.97
CA MET A 32 -4.10 -5.95 -10.85
C MET A 32 -3.51 -5.19 -9.66
N GLY A 33 -2.78 -4.10 -9.91
CA GLY A 33 -2.43 -3.13 -8.89
C GLY A 33 -1.00 -3.29 -8.39
N PRO A 34 -0.67 -2.67 -7.26
CA PRO A 34 0.68 -2.62 -6.71
C PRO A 34 1.16 -3.99 -6.21
N HIS A 35 2.49 -4.21 -6.19
CA HIS A 35 3.10 -5.45 -5.67
C HIS A 35 2.68 -5.71 -4.22
N PRO A 36 2.56 -6.97 -3.78
CA PRO A 36 2.15 -7.30 -2.41
C PRO A 36 3.10 -6.77 -1.34
N LEU A 37 2.51 -6.39 -0.21
CA LEU A 37 3.14 -5.66 0.90
C LEU A 37 4.08 -6.51 1.77
N CYS A 38 3.95 -7.84 1.76
CA CYS A 38 4.71 -8.72 2.66
C CYS A 38 6.23 -8.57 2.56
N ASN A 39 6.77 -8.25 1.37
CA ASN A 39 8.20 -8.01 1.21
C ASN A 39 8.63 -6.67 1.82
N ILE A 40 7.75 -5.67 1.81
CA ILE A 40 8.05 -4.33 2.31
C ILE A 40 8.17 -4.33 3.82
N SER A 41 7.36 -5.11 4.54
CA SER A 41 7.49 -5.17 6.00
C SER A 41 8.82 -5.77 6.45
N LEU A 42 9.28 -6.82 5.78
CA LEU A 42 10.61 -7.41 6.03
C LEU A 42 11.73 -6.40 5.76
N ASP A 43 11.58 -5.56 4.74
CA ASP A 43 12.54 -4.51 4.42
C ASP A 43 12.55 -3.39 5.49
N PHE A 44 11.39 -3.02 6.05
CA PHE A 44 11.30 -2.08 7.18
C PHE A 44 11.99 -2.65 8.43
N MET A 45 11.74 -3.92 8.76
CA MET A 45 12.46 -4.60 9.85
C MET A 45 13.97 -4.59 9.61
N SER A 46 14.40 -4.90 8.38
CA SER A 46 15.81 -4.90 8.00
C SER A 46 16.45 -3.51 8.14
N TRP A 47 15.75 -2.46 7.71
CA TRP A 47 16.18 -1.07 7.92
C TRP A 47 16.37 -0.75 9.41
N THR A 48 15.37 -1.08 10.25
CA THR A 48 15.43 -0.81 11.69
C THR A 48 16.61 -1.53 12.35
N MET A 49 16.84 -2.80 12.02
CA MET A 49 17.94 -3.59 12.56
C MET A 49 19.33 -3.08 12.14
N VAL A 50 19.46 -2.47 10.96
CA VAL A 50 20.75 -1.99 10.43
C VAL A 50 21.07 -0.59 10.91
N GLU A 51 20.12 0.34 10.81
CA GLU A 51 20.36 1.76 11.14
C GLU A 51 20.24 2.03 12.63
N HIS A 52 19.41 1.26 13.35
CA HIS A 52 19.14 1.47 14.77
C HIS A 52 19.32 0.19 15.61
N PRO A 53 20.48 -0.50 15.54
CA PRO A 53 20.71 -1.82 16.13
C PRO A 53 20.65 -1.87 17.67
N LYS A 54 20.53 -0.72 18.34
CA LYS A 54 20.59 -0.57 19.80
C LYS A 54 19.45 0.27 20.38
N GLU A 55 18.52 0.71 19.55
CA GLU A 55 17.38 1.48 20.00
C GLU A 55 16.18 0.56 20.12
N ASP A 56 15.54 0.54 21.29
CA ASP A 56 14.34 -0.28 21.51
C ASP A 56 13.10 0.30 20.83
N ASN A 57 13.12 1.59 20.44
CA ASN A 57 12.01 2.28 19.78
C ASN A 57 12.49 3.42 18.84
N PRO A 58 13.23 3.09 17.77
CA PRO A 58 13.79 4.11 16.88
C PRO A 58 12.70 4.82 16.08
N PRO A 59 12.83 6.13 15.84
CA PRO A 59 11.91 6.84 14.98
C PRO A 59 12.02 6.36 13.55
N TYR A 60 10.89 6.14 12.88
CA TYR A 60 10.92 5.93 11.43
C TYR A 60 11.42 7.19 10.71
N PRO A 61 11.97 7.06 9.48
CA PRO A 61 12.50 8.19 8.75
C PRO A 61 11.45 9.30 8.59
N ASN A 62 11.89 10.53 8.81
CA ASN A 62 11.07 11.73 8.66
C ASN A 62 11.91 12.83 8.00
N VAL A 63 11.98 12.78 6.66
CA VAL A 63 12.71 13.75 5.84
C VAL A 63 11.80 14.96 5.61
N LYS A 64 11.85 15.90 6.56
CA LYS A 64 11.09 17.17 6.51
C LYS A 64 9.58 16.97 6.30
N GLY A 65 9.01 15.92 6.89
CA GLY A 65 7.59 15.57 6.76
C GLY A 65 7.18 14.99 5.40
N SER A 66 8.11 14.82 4.45
CA SER A 66 7.75 14.25 3.15
C SER A 66 7.64 12.73 3.20
N GLY A 67 6.46 12.20 2.88
CA GLY A 67 6.22 10.76 2.82
C GLY A 67 7.12 10.08 1.79
N ARG A 68 7.19 10.65 0.58
CA ARG A 68 7.99 10.13 -0.53
C ARG A 68 9.50 10.12 -0.26
N GLU A 69 10.06 11.22 0.26
CA GLU A 69 11.50 11.29 0.52
C GLU A 69 11.89 10.42 1.72
N SER A 70 11.04 10.33 2.74
CA SER A 70 11.24 9.43 3.87
C SER A 70 11.21 7.97 3.46
N LEU A 71 10.25 7.57 2.62
CA LEU A 71 10.19 6.21 2.08
C LEU A 71 11.42 5.89 1.22
N ARG A 72 11.99 6.88 0.51
CA ARG A 72 13.21 6.69 -0.29
C ARG A 72 14.40 6.24 0.57
N GLU A 73 14.52 6.74 1.80
CA GLU A 73 15.57 6.31 2.73
C GLU A 73 15.50 4.80 3.02
N ILE A 74 14.29 4.29 3.23
CA ILE A 74 14.06 2.86 3.50
C ILE A 74 14.30 2.04 2.23
N THR A 75 13.93 2.56 1.05
CA THR A 75 14.12 1.84 -0.23
C THR A 75 15.58 1.56 -0.59
N LYS A 76 16.56 2.21 0.06
CA LYS A 76 17.99 1.89 -0.10
C LYS A 76 18.35 0.50 0.43
N TYR A 77 17.60 0.03 1.42
CA TYR A 77 17.75 -1.29 2.05
C TYR A 77 16.87 -2.35 1.38
N MET A 78 15.91 -1.91 0.57
CA MET A 78 15.09 -2.75 -0.29
C MET A 78 15.87 -3.14 -1.55
N ALA A 79 15.50 -4.24 -2.20
CA ALA A 79 16.09 -4.61 -3.49
C ALA A 79 15.91 -3.43 -4.50
N PRO A 80 16.99 -2.76 -4.96
CA PRO A 80 16.89 -1.49 -5.69
C PRO A 80 16.01 -1.55 -6.95
N LYS A 81 15.89 -2.74 -7.55
CA LYS A 81 15.00 -3.05 -8.67
C LYS A 81 13.51 -2.75 -8.41
N TYR A 82 13.08 -2.57 -7.16
CA TYR A 82 11.69 -2.33 -6.79
C TYR A 82 11.44 -0.93 -6.22
N ALA A 83 12.47 -0.15 -5.89
CA ALA A 83 12.35 1.16 -5.25
C ALA A 83 11.39 2.10 -5.99
N ASP A 84 11.55 2.26 -7.31
CA ASP A 84 10.67 3.12 -8.12
C ASP A 84 9.21 2.66 -8.14
N ARG A 85 8.97 1.35 -8.02
CA ARG A 85 7.61 0.83 -7.94
C ARG A 85 7.01 1.16 -6.59
N LEU A 86 7.76 0.99 -5.52
CA LEU A 86 7.32 1.28 -4.16
C LEU A 86 6.97 2.76 -4.00
N LEU A 87 7.86 3.66 -4.40
CA LEU A 87 7.63 5.10 -4.36
C LEU A 87 6.45 5.58 -5.23
N ARG A 88 6.01 4.77 -6.20
CA ARG A 88 4.84 5.08 -7.03
C ARG A 88 3.56 4.52 -6.44
N ASP A 89 3.63 3.34 -5.85
CA ASP A 89 2.46 2.54 -5.50
C ASP A 89 2.03 2.69 -4.02
N TYR A 90 2.93 3.25 -3.20
CA TYR A 90 2.75 3.39 -1.75
C TYR A 90 2.85 4.83 -1.31
N ALA A 91 2.13 5.14 -0.23
CA ALA A 91 2.25 6.35 0.55
C ALA A 91 2.69 5.97 1.97
N TYR A 92 3.56 6.81 2.55
CA TYR A 92 4.21 6.59 3.84
C TYR A 92 3.96 7.81 4.72
N VAL A 93 3.63 7.58 5.99
CA VAL A 93 3.33 8.61 6.98
C VAL A 93 4.53 8.76 7.92
N PRO A 94 5.37 9.80 7.77
CA PRO A 94 6.52 10.02 8.64
C PRO A 94 6.12 10.48 10.05
N GLY A 95 7.06 10.36 11.00
CA GLY A 95 6.91 10.87 12.37
C GLY A 95 6.40 9.86 13.41
N LEU A 96 6.06 8.65 12.96
CA LEU A 96 5.70 7.52 13.81
C LEU A 96 6.92 6.75 14.33
N ARG A 97 6.70 5.89 15.32
CA ARG A 97 7.67 4.99 15.96
C ARG A 97 7.07 3.60 16.18
N PRO A 98 7.88 2.53 16.28
CA PRO A 98 7.41 1.17 16.56
C PRO A 98 6.41 1.04 17.72
N ALA A 99 6.64 1.76 18.83
CA ALA A 99 5.79 1.69 20.02
C ALA A 99 4.52 2.57 19.96
N ASP A 100 4.30 3.30 18.87
CA ASP A 100 3.06 4.07 18.70
C ASP A 100 1.85 3.12 18.52
N PRO A 101 0.60 3.57 18.80
CA PRO A 101 -0.57 2.70 18.78
C PRO A 101 -0.73 1.88 17.48
N THR A 102 -1.09 0.60 17.63
CA THR A 102 -1.13 -0.36 16.52
C THR A 102 -2.21 -0.07 15.50
N ASP A 103 -3.22 0.74 15.85
CA ASP A 103 -4.30 1.13 14.97
C ASP A 103 -3.99 2.38 14.13
N LEU A 104 -2.77 2.92 14.18
CA LEU A 104 -2.32 3.98 13.27
C LEU A 104 -1.87 3.44 11.90
N VAL A 105 -1.61 4.33 10.94
CA VAL A 105 -1.18 4.00 9.57
C VAL A 105 0.23 4.52 9.32
N LEU A 106 1.22 3.63 9.20
CA LEU A 106 2.58 3.96 8.80
C LEU A 106 2.76 3.98 7.28
N LEU A 107 2.20 2.98 6.60
CA LEU A 107 2.31 2.82 5.16
C LEU A 107 0.97 2.36 4.63
N TYR A 108 0.59 2.79 3.44
CA TYR A 108 -0.60 2.31 2.77
C TYR A 108 -0.43 2.35 1.26
N LEU A 109 -1.24 1.58 0.55
CA LEU A 109 -1.31 1.72 -0.89
C LEU A 109 -1.94 3.05 -1.25
N ASN A 110 -1.37 3.78 -2.21
CA ASN A 110 -1.95 5.05 -2.64
C ASN A 110 -3.26 4.91 -3.45
N ARG A 111 -3.76 3.68 -3.62
CA ARG A 111 -5.00 3.34 -4.30
C ARG A 111 -5.53 2.01 -3.79
N PRO A 112 -6.85 1.78 -3.85
CA PRO A 112 -7.40 0.50 -3.45
C PRO A 112 -6.98 -0.62 -4.41
N THR A 113 -6.80 -1.83 -3.88
CA THR A 113 -6.32 -3.01 -4.60
C THR A 113 -7.23 -4.21 -4.42
N ARG A 114 -7.06 -5.19 -5.30
CA ARG A 114 -7.69 -6.51 -5.21
C ARG A 114 -6.75 -7.58 -4.66
N TYR A 115 -5.45 -7.27 -4.58
CA TYR A 115 -4.45 -8.16 -3.98
C TYR A 115 -4.69 -8.35 -2.48
N THR A 116 -4.27 -9.51 -1.99
CA THR A 116 -4.07 -9.76 -0.56
C THR A 116 -2.65 -9.35 -0.16
N TRP A 117 -2.39 -9.31 1.15
CA TRP A 117 -1.07 -9.01 1.72
C TRP A 117 0.09 -9.76 1.06
N HIS A 118 -0.09 -11.06 0.78
CA HIS A 118 0.90 -11.95 0.16
C HIS A 118 0.93 -11.93 -1.38
N GLY A 119 -0.06 -11.28 -2.01
CA GLY A 119 -0.15 -11.22 -3.47
C GLY A 119 -0.47 -12.54 -4.15
N ASP A 120 -0.97 -13.52 -3.38
CA ASP A 120 -1.39 -14.80 -3.91
C ASP A 120 -2.53 -14.62 -4.93
N THR A 121 -2.18 -14.84 -6.19
CA THR A 121 -3.07 -14.67 -7.35
C THR A 121 -4.30 -15.58 -7.33
N LYS A 122 -4.30 -16.65 -6.53
CA LYS A 122 -5.44 -17.57 -6.39
C LYS A 122 -6.57 -17.03 -5.49
N ALA A 123 -6.30 -16.00 -4.68
CA ALA A 123 -7.24 -15.47 -3.67
C ALA A 123 -7.54 -13.97 -3.85
N LEU A 124 -7.51 -13.47 -5.09
CA LEU A 124 -7.86 -12.09 -5.38
C LEU A 124 -9.30 -11.79 -4.99
N SER A 125 -9.52 -10.73 -4.22
CA SER A 125 -10.88 -10.30 -3.88
C SER A 125 -11.58 -9.69 -5.10
N ARG A 126 -12.91 -9.84 -5.10
CA ARG A 126 -13.79 -9.23 -6.10
C ARG A 126 -14.00 -7.74 -5.89
N ASP A 127 -13.73 -7.23 -4.69
CA ASP A 127 -13.94 -5.82 -4.39
C ASP A 127 -12.60 -5.12 -4.07
N PRO A 128 -12.39 -3.90 -4.59
CA PRO A 128 -11.20 -3.12 -4.28
C PRO A 128 -11.26 -2.65 -2.81
N ALA A 129 -10.15 -2.75 -2.10
CA ALA A 129 -10.01 -2.32 -0.71
C ALA A 129 -8.65 -1.64 -0.48
N TRP A 130 -8.54 -0.82 0.56
CA TRP A 130 -7.26 -0.24 0.96
C TRP A 130 -6.43 -1.28 1.72
N LEU A 131 -5.11 -1.23 1.56
CA LEU A 131 -4.19 -1.99 2.40
C LEU A 131 -3.37 -1.01 3.22
N THR A 132 -3.34 -1.21 4.53
CA THR A 132 -2.57 -0.39 5.48
C THR A 132 -1.58 -1.22 6.28
N PHE A 133 -0.53 -0.56 6.73
CA PHE A 133 0.49 -1.10 7.60
C PHE A 133 0.57 -0.26 8.88
N SER A 134 0.67 -0.93 10.02
CA SER A 134 0.75 -0.33 11.36
C SER A 134 2.18 0.10 11.69
N PRO A 135 2.39 1.01 12.65
CA PRO A 135 3.73 1.34 13.10
C PRO A 135 4.42 0.22 13.89
N CYS A 136 3.68 -0.71 14.51
CA CYS A 136 4.23 -1.75 15.37
C CYS A 136 4.65 -3.02 14.55
N PHE A 137 5.95 -3.36 14.56
CA PHE A 137 6.62 -4.47 13.79
C PHE A 137 7.08 -5.63 14.65
N ASP A 138 6.27 -5.87 15.63
CA ASP A 138 6.73 -6.41 16.85
C ASP A 138 6.72 -7.94 16.62
N SER A 139 7.91 -8.56 16.78
CA SER A 139 8.27 -9.96 16.46
C SER A 139 7.20 -11.00 16.85
N PRO A 140 6.78 -11.92 15.95
CA PRO A 140 5.67 -12.87 16.14
C PRO A 140 5.80 -13.85 17.33
N PHE A 141 6.86 -13.73 18.14
CA PHE A 141 7.17 -14.58 19.27
C PHE A 141 6.87 -13.96 20.65
N ASP A 142 6.70 -12.63 20.78
CA ASP A 142 6.69 -11.96 22.10
C ASP A 142 5.35 -11.37 22.55
N ALA A 143 4.30 -11.38 21.72
CA ALA A 143 2.94 -11.15 22.22
C ALA A 143 1.88 -12.04 21.55
N PRO A 144 0.87 -12.52 22.29
CA PRO A 144 -0.23 -13.33 21.75
C PRO A 144 -1.16 -12.53 20.81
N GLU A 145 -1.01 -11.21 20.75
CA GLU A 145 -1.77 -10.30 19.88
C GLU A 145 -0.91 -9.69 18.76
N TRP A 146 0.33 -10.16 18.58
CA TRP A 146 1.33 -9.48 17.76
C TRP A 146 1.38 -9.85 16.27
N CYS A 147 1.84 -8.83 15.55
CA CYS A 147 1.95 -8.67 14.13
C CYS A 147 2.98 -9.64 13.52
N PRO A 148 2.71 -10.17 12.33
CA PRO A 148 3.76 -10.07 11.32
C PRO A 148 3.30 -9.51 9.98
N GLU A 149 1.98 -9.34 9.75
CA GLU A 149 1.44 -9.38 8.38
C GLU A 149 0.20 -8.53 8.11
N ASP A 150 -0.23 -7.64 9.00
CA ASP A 150 -1.68 -7.48 9.06
C ASP A 150 -2.32 -6.75 7.88
N GLY A 151 -1.54 -6.01 7.08
CA GLY A 151 -1.88 -5.75 5.67
C GLY A 151 -3.34 -5.44 5.43
N ARG A 152 -3.96 -4.68 6.34
CA ARG A 152 -5.38 -4.91 6.59
C ARG A 152 -6.13 -4.39 5.41
N ARG A 153 -6.96 -5.26 4.85
CA ARG A 153 -7.93 -4.88 3.82
C ARG A 153 -9.01 -4.07 4.49
N LEU A 154 -8.92 -2.76 4.38
CA LEU A 154 -9.88 -1.84 4.95
C LEU A 154 -10.88 -1.39 3.88
N PRO A 155 -12.19 -1.33 4.19
CA PRO A 155 -13.11 -0.56 3.39
C PRO A 155 -12.74 0.93 3.43
N PRO A 156 -13.14 1.74 2.43
CA PRO A 156 -12.75 3.14 2.33
C PRO A 156 -13.03 3.99 3.58
N ASN A 157 -14.19 3.80 4.22
CA ASN A 157 -14.57 4.53 5.43
C ASN A 157 -13.66 4.21 6.62
N GLU A 158 -13.28 2.94 6.79
CA GLU A 158 -12.38 2.53 7.87
C GLU A 158 -10.96 3.02 7.61
N PHE A 159 -10.48 2.96 6.37
CA PHE A 159 -9.21 3.56 5.98
C PHE A 159 -9.17 5.06 6.30
N ARG A 160 -10.19 5.83 5.91
CA ARG A 160 -10.29 7.26 6.20
C ARG A 160 -10.23 7.55 7.69
N ALA A 161 -11.05 6.86 8.48
CA ALA A 161 -11.08 7.04 9.93
C ALA A 161 -9.70 6.75 10.55
N ARG A 162 -9.02 5.70 10.09
CA ARG A 162 -7.71 5.29 10.59
C ARG A 162 -6.60 6.26 10.21
N LEU A 163 -6.58 6.73 8.97
CA LEU A 163 -5.61 7.73 8.52
C LEU A 163 -5.86 9.06 9.23
N GLN A 164 -7.11 9.51 9.39
CA GLN A 164 -7.44 10.71 10.16
C GLN A 164 -6.92 10.62 11.60
N ARG A 165 -7.17 9.50 12.31
CA ARG A 165 -6.61 9.28 13.66
C ARG A 165 -5.08 9.35 13.69
N THR A 166 -4.43 8.88 12.64
CA THR A 166 -2.97 8.98 12.53
C THR A 166 -2.51 10.44 12.43
N LEU A 167 -3.20 11.24 11.62
CA LEU A 167 -2.86 12.66 11.46
C LEU A 167 -3.15 13.46 12.74
N ASP A 168 -4.25 13.14 13.42
CA ASP A 168 -4.59 13.74 14.72
C ASP A 168 -3.54 13.37 15.78
N PHE A 169 -3.13 12.10 15.85
CA PHE A 169 -2.08 11.64 16.76
C PHE A 169 -0.75 12.37 16.55
N LEU A 170 -0.30 12.52 15.29
CA LEU A 170 0.95 13.24 14.99
C LEU A 170 0.91 14.69 15.49
N LYS A 171 -0.26 15.33 15.41
CA LYS A 171 -0.47 16.69 15.88
C LYS A 171 -0.55 16.76 17.40
N GLU A 172 -1.29 15.86 18.04
CA GLU A 172 -1.47 15.82 19.50
C GLU A 172 -0.16 15.56 20.24
N GLU A 173 0.68 14.68 19.68
CA GLU A 173 2.00 14.33 20.21
C GLU A 173 3.13 15.26 19.73
N ASP A 174 2.80 16.37 19.06
CA ASP A 174 3.74 17.37 18.50
C ASP A 174 4.92 16.73 17.73
N ARG A 175 4.62 15.77 16.86
CA ARG A 175 5.66 15.02 16.12
C ARG A 175 6.35 15.95 15.11
N PRO A 176 7.69 15.83 14.90
CA PRO A 176 8.40 16.71 13.98
C PRO A 176 7.76 16.76 12.58
N HIS A 177 7.64 17.96 12.01
CA HIS A 177 7.09 18.18 10.67
C HIS A 177 5.63 17.71 10.48
N TRP A 178 4.84 17.57 11.55
CA TRP A 178 3.46 17.08 11.46
C TRP A 178 2.58 17.94 10.54
N GLN A 179 2.88 19.23 10.39
CA GLN A 179 2.14 20.13 9.50
C GLN A 179 2.29 19.74 8.03
N GLU A 180 3.53 19.44 7.60
CA GLU A 180 3.82 18.97 6.24
C GLU A 180 3.19 17.60 5.99
N VAL A 181 3.24 16.70 6.98
CA VAL A 181 2.57 15.38 6.90
C VAL A 181 1.07 15.56 6.73
N LEU A 182 0.45 16.40 7.57
CA LEU A 182 -0.98 16.68 7.52
C LEU A 182 -1.37 17.22 6.14
N GLN A 183 -0.60 18.16 5.58
CA GLN A 183 -0.86 18.70 4.25
C GLN A 183 -0.79 17.62 3.15
N GLU A 184 0.24 16.77 3.16
CA GLU A 184 0.42 15.70 2.16
C GLU A 184 -0.73 14.68 2.21
N HIS A 185 -1.10 14.24 3.41
CA HIS A 185 -2.05 13.13 3.57
C HIS A 185 -3.53 13.57 3.61
N THR A 186 -3.82 14.83 3.95
CA THR A 186 -5.19 15.38 3.84
C THR A 186 -5.62 15.42 2.37
N ALA A 187 -4.74 15.81 1.45
CA ALA A 187 -5.04 15.79 0.01
C ALA A 187 -5.41 14.38 -0.49
N ILE A 188 -4.79 13.34 0.11
CA ILE A 188 -5.11 11.95 -0.21
C ILE A 188 -6.47 11.57 0.37
N LEU A 189 -6.77 11.93 1.62
CA LEU A 189 -8.10 11.70 2.24
C LEU A 189 -9.22 12.32 1.40
N GLU A 190 -9.07 13.58 0.98
CA GLU A 190 -10.05 14.30 0.16
C GLU A 190 -10.28 13.60 -1.20
N SER A 191 -9.23 13.03 -1.79
CA SER A 191 -9.35 12.29 -3.06
C SER A 191 -10.10 10.95 -2.94
N THR A 192 -10.40 10.49 -1.72
CA THR A 192 -11.14 9.24 -1.49
C THR A 192 -12.66 9.42 -1.38
N ASP A 193 -13.16 10.66 -1.48
CA ASP A 193 -14.59 11.00 -1.39
C ASP A 193 -15.33 10.98 -2.74
N GLU A 194 -14.61 10.70 -3.84
CA GLU A 194 -15.15 10.50 -5.21
C GLU A 194 -15.31 9.02 -5.58
#